data_AF-A0A7S4T619-F1
#
_entry.id   AF-A0A7S4T619-F1
#
_cell.length_a   1.000
_cell.length_b   1.000
_cell.length_c   1.000
_cell.angle_alpha   90.00
_cell.angle_beta   90.00
_cell.angle_gamma   90.00
#
_symmetry.space_group_name_H-M   'P 1'
#
loop_
_entity.id
_entity.type
_entity.pdbx_description
1 polymer ?
#
loop_
_entity_poly.entity_id
_entity_poly.type
_entity_poly.pdbx_seq_one_letter_code
_entity_poly.pdbx_strand_id
1 'polypeptide(L)'
;TEVREVFMHMHGHAKRGLLRVVRNGKELEPLGDVNPWDQAQASVKVRRTLMPGDMLILECHYDNDLSTEITFGDAIQQEMCVAMVQLIGTGSMTMCADLPWGIVGQSPPAACYNRKTGKLWPVPQCDFSLQRNFCPTSQFPQGTGGAAPVVNHEANTNFEAYTPPADTGCQGPGSSTPAVPGKCPAGGASLGQGLGLGP
;
A
#
# COMPACT_ATOMS: atom_id res chain seq x y z
N THR A 1 7.31 -11.08 13.97
CA THR A 1 7.53 -9.63 14.17
C THR A 1 6.19 -8.94 14.30
N GLU A 2 6.02 -7.96 15.20
CA GLU A 2 4.72 -7.29 15.41
C GLU A 2 4.69 -5.91 14.74
N VAL A 3 3.65 -5.64 13.94
CA VAL A 3 3.33 -4.33 13.38
C VAL A 3 2.68 -3.48 14.46
N ARG A 4 3.17 -2.26 14.62
CA ARG A 4 2.61 -1.24 15.53
C ARG A 4 1.89 -0.12 14.81
N GLU A 5 2.34 0.18 13.61
CA GLU A 5 1.86 1.31 12.84
C GLU A 5 2.12 1.08 11.36
N VAL A 6 1.20 1.54 10.54
CA VAL A 6 1.35 1.68 9.10
C VAL A 6 1.21 3.15 8.79
N PHE A 7 2.22 3.74 8.19
CA PHE A 7 2.18 5.09 7.66
C PHE A 7 2.17 5.02 6.13
N MET A 8 1.10 5.50 5.51
CA MET A 8 0.96 5.57 4.07
C MET A 8 1.42 6.93 3.56
N HIS A 9 1.92 6.99 2.33
CA HIS A 9 2.27 8.25 1.69
C HIS A 9 1.88 8.23 0.21
N MET A 10 1.07 9.22 -0.15
CA MET A 10 0.52 9.44 -1.49
C MET A 10 0.38 10.95 -1.72
N HIS A 11 0.35 11.41 -2.97
CA HIS A 11 0.24 12.84 -3.27
C HIS A 11 -1.21 13.24 -3.56
N GLY A 12 -1.41 14.37 -4.25
CA GLY A 12 -2.68 15.12 -4.27
C GLY A 12 -3.83 14.42 -4.99
N HIS A 13 -3.55 13.47 -5.88
CA HIS A 13 -4.57 12.78 -6.67
C HIS A 13 -5.06 11.49 -6.01
N ALA A 14 -4.51 11.13 -4.85
CA ALA A 14 -4.88 9.95 -4.08
C ALA A 14 -6.34 9.99 -3.57
N LYS A 15 -6.97 8.83 -3.55
CA LYS A 15 -8.35 8.60 -3.10
C LYS A 15 -8.46 7.58 -1.99
N ARG A 16 -7.57 6.58 -1.98
CA ARG A 16 -7.51 5.55 -0.94
C ARG A 16 -6.14 4.90 -0.90
N GLY A 17 -5.66 4.63 0.30
CA GLY A 17 -4.53 3.73 0.55
C GLY A 17 -4.99 2.52 1.35
N LEU A 18 -4.59 1.32 0.92
CA LEU A 18 -4.97 0.06 1.56
C LEU A 18 -3.75 -0.88 1.63
N LEU A 19 -3.37 -1.30 2.83
CA LEU A 19 -2.31 -2.30 3.02
C LEU A 19 -2.94 -3.61 3.50
N ARG A 20 -2.98 -4.58 2.58
CA ARG A 20 -3.56 -5.90 2.80
C ARG A 20 -2.47 -6.86 3.27
N VAL A 21 -2.90 -7.91 3.96
CA VAL A 21 -2.02 -9.03 4.35
C VAL A 21 -2.70 -10.35 4.03
N VAL A 22 -2.01 -11.20 3.28
CA VAL A 22 -2.46 -12.53 2.91
C VAL A 22 -1.55 -13.56 3.57
N ARG A 23 -2.16 -14.55 4.23
CA ARG A 23 -1.46 -15.65 4.88
C ARG A 23 -2.07 -16.96 4.42
N ASN A 24 -1.23 -17.86 3.90
CA ASN A 24 -1.66 -19.19 3.45
C ASN A 24 -2.86 -19.16 2.49
N GLY A 25 -2.88 -18.20 1.55
CA GLY A 25 -3.97 -18.07 0.58
C GLY A 25 -5.26 -17.45 1.12
N LYS A 26 -5.27 -16.91 2.34
CA LYS A 26 -6.41 -16.19 2.92
C LYS A 26 -6.01 -14.78 3.33
N GLU A 27 -6.78 -13.81 2.89
CA GLU A 27 -6.62 -12.43 3.32
C GLU A 27 -7.11 -12.27 4.76
N LEU A 28 -6.29 -11.62 5.58
CA LEU A 28 -6.66 -11.25 6.94
C LEU A 28 -7.18 -9.81 6.96
N GLU A 29 -7.67 -9.36 8.11
CA GLU A 29 -8.00 -7.95 8.29
C GLU A 29 -6.81 -7.07 7.85
N PRO A 30 -7.04 -6.07 6.98
CA PRO A 30 -6.00 -5.19 6.47
C PRO A 30 -5.19 -4.55 7.59
N LEU A 31 -3.91 -4.30 7.33
CA LEU A 31 -3.07 -3.55 8.25
C LEU A 31 -3.44 -2.06 8.27
N GLY A 32 -3.99 -1.52 7.19
CA GLY A 32 -4.51 -0.16 7.19
C GLY A 32 -5.40 0.09 5.98
N ASP A 33 -6.43 0.90 6.17
CA ASP A 33 -7.36 1.34 5.12
C ASP A 33 -7.69 2.81 5.39
N VAL A 34 -7.13 3.71 4.58
CA VAL A 34 -7.38 5.15 4.64
C VAL A 34 -8.27 5.51 3.47
N ASN A 35 -9.59 5.57 3.74
CA ASN A 35 -10.62 5.83 2.74
C ASN A 35 -11.71 6.76 3.32
N PRO A 36 -11.88 7.99 2.80
CA PRO A 36 -11.10 8.60 1.74
C PRO A 36 -9.66 8.91 2.19
N TRP A 37 -8.76 9.06 1.23
CA TRP A 37 -7.39 9.50 1.49
C TRP A 37 -7.36 10.88 2.13
N ASP A 38 -6.63 10.99 3.23
CA ASP A 38 -6.32 12.25 3.92
C ASP A 38 -4.90 12.16 4.49
N GLN A 39 -4.02 13.04 4.03
CA GLN A 39 -2.62 13.09 4.48
C GLN A 39 -2.50 13.32 6.00
N ALA A 40 -3.48 13.98 6.64
CA ALA A 40 -3.50 14.16 8.09
C ALA A 40 -3.82 12.85 8.84
N GLN A 41 -4.39 11.86 8.14
CA GLN A 41 -4.78 10.54 8.67
C GLN A 41 -3.99 9.41 8.02
N ALA A 42 -2.81 9.73 7.46
CA ALA A 42 -1.93 8.78 6.80
C ALA A 42 -1.38 7.66 7.71
N SER A 43 -1.53 7.78 9.02
CA SER A 43 -1.10 6.77 10.00
C SER A 43 -2.27 5.96 10.56
N VAL A 44 -2.11 4.64 10.53
CA VAL A 44 -3.01 3.67 11.18
C VAL A 44 -2.22 2.92 12.25
N LYS A 45 -2.72 2.94 13.49
CA LYS A 45 -2.17 2.09 14.57
C LYS A 45 -2.68 0.66 14.41
N VAL A 46 -1.77 -0.29 14.49
CA VAL A 46 -2.04 -1.71 14.23
C VAL A 46 -1.46 -2.54 15.34
N ARG A 47 -2.08 -3.69 15.61
CA ARG A 47 -1.50 -4.73 16.44
C ARG A 47 -1.61 -6.08 15.75
N ARG A 48 -0.64 -6.37 14.87
CA ARG A 48 -0.66 -7.61 14.07
C ARG A 48 0.72 -8.25 14.03
N THR A 49 0.80 -9.55 14.27
CA THR A 49 2.03 -10.31 14.08
C THR A 49 2.17 -10.72 12.61
N LEU A 50 3.25 -10.28 11.96
CA LEU A 50 3.72 -10.80 10.70
C LEU A 50 4.57 -12.05 10.91
N MET A 51 4.32 -13.03 10.06
CA MET A 51 4.96 -14.33 10.02
C MET A 51 5.73 -14.49 8.70
N PRO A 52 6.83 -15.27 8.67
CA PRO A 52 7.45 -15.67 7.42
C PRO A 52 6.42 -16.29 6.46
N GLY A 53 6.44 -15.88 5.19
CA GLY A 53 5.48 -16.33 4.17
C GLY A 53 4.20 -15.49 4.07
N ASP A 54 4.01 -14.49 4.93
CA ASP A 54 2.96 -13.48 4.71
C ASP A 54 3.28 -12.66 3.45
N MET A 55 2.24 -12.41 2.66
CA MET A 55 2.27 -11.48 1.54
C MET A 55 1.65 -10.16 1.98
N LEU A 56 2.35 -9.06 1.76
CA LEU A 56 1.85 -7.71 1.97
C LEU A 56 1.55 -7.10 0.61
N ILE A 57 0.34 -6.55 0.44
CA ILE A 57 -0.12 -5.96 -0.82
C ILE A 57 -0.54 -4.53 -0.54
N LEU A 58 0.17 -3.57 -1.10
CA LEU A 58 -0.20 -2.17 -1.04
C LEU A 58 -1.04 -1.81 -2.27
N GLU A 59 -2.25 -1.34 -2.04
CA GLU A 59 -3.14 -0.81 -3.06
C GLU A 59 -3.33 0.69 -2.86
N CYS A 60 -3.18 1.42 -3.96
CA CYS A 60 -3.30 2.86 -4.01
C CYS A 60 -4.28 3.23 -5.12
N HIS A 61 -5.32 3.99 -4.77
CA HIS A 61 -6.31 4.46 -5.72
C HIS A 61 -6.08 5.95 -5.96
N TYR A 62 -6.10 6.35 -7.22
CA TYR A 62 -5.90 7.74 -7.65
C TYR A 62 -7.02 8.16 -8.60
N ASP A 63 -7.35 9.45 -8.59
CA ASP A 63 -8.12 10.07 -9.67
C ASP A 63 -7.14 10.72 -10.64
N ASN A 64 -7.08 10.24 -11.88
CA ASN A 64 -6.39 10.95 -12.94
C ASN A 64 -7.34 12.00 -13.53
N ASP A 65 -7.55 13.08 -12.79
CA ASP A 65 -8.49 14.17 -13.12
C ASP A 65 -7.90 15.21 -14.08
N LEU A 66 -6.63 15.06 -14.47
CA LEU A 66 -5.95 15.94 -15.41
C LEU A 66 -6.03 15.41 -16.85
N SER A 67 -5.88 16.31 -17.83
CA SER A 67 -5.76 15.95 -19.24
C SER A 67 -4.39 15.40 -19.63
N THR A 68 -3.49 15.26 -18.66
CA THR A 68 -2.09 14.82 -18.84
C THR A 68 -1.80 13.64 -17.94
N GLU A 69 -0.88 12.77 -18.37
CA GLU A 69 -0.42 11.65 -17.56
C GLU A 69 0.26 12.15 -16.27
N ILE A 70 -0.21 11.65 -15.14
CA ILE A 70 0.43 11.81 -13.83
C ILE A 70 1.35 10.61 -13.63
N THR A 71 2.64 10.89 -13.43
CA THR A 71 3.67 9.85 -13.33
C THR A 71 4.06 9.59 -11.89
N PHE A 72 4.69 8.44 -11.61
CA PHE A 72 5.30 8.19 -10.31
C PHE A 72 6.55 9.07 -10.11
N GLY A 73 6.71 9.65 -8.92
CA GLY A 73 7.91 10.40 -8.54
C GLY A 73 7.73 11.24 -7.29
N ASP A 74 8.81 11.89 -6.86
CA ASP A 74 8.89 12.67 -5.62
C ASP A 74 8.39 14.11 -5.75
N ALA A 75 8.21 14.59 -6.99
CA ALA A 75 7.65 15.92 -7.20
C ALA A 75 6.16 15.96 -6.81
N ILE A 76 5.71 17.12 -6.33
CA ILE A 76 4.31 17.35 -5.92
C ILE A 76 3.28 17.16 -7.05
N GLN A 77 3.72 17.23 -8.31
CA GLN A 77 2.89 17.02 -9.52
C GLN A 77 2.92 15.56 -10.00
N GLN A 78 3.70 14.72 -9.32
CA GLN A 78 3.80 13.29 -9.54
C GLN A 78 3.07 12.57 -8.41
N GLU A 79 2.95 11.26 -8.50
CA GLU A 79 2.32 10.44 -7.46
C GLU A 79 3.31 9.48 -6.77
N MET A 80 2.94 9.10 -5.54
CA MET A 80 3.63 8.09 -4.76
C MET A 80 2.63 7.07 -4.21
N CYS A 81 3.05 5.81 -4.17
CA CYS A 81 2.32 4.71 -3.51
C CYS A 81 3.29 4.05 -2.53
N VAL A 82 3.31 4.50 -1.28
CA VAL A 82 4.27 4.00 -0.28
C VAL A 82 3.54 3.67 1.01
N ALA A 83 3.90 2.53 1.61
CA ALA A 83 3.54 2.20 2.99
C ALA A 83 4.80 1.89 3.79
N MET A 84 4.98 2.61 4.89
CA MET A 84 6.04 2.40 5.87
C MET A 84 5.44 1.64 7.05
N VAL A 85 5.94 0.44 7.31
CA VAL A 85 5.43 -0.43 8.37
C VAL A 85 6.39 -0.38 9.55
N GLN A 86 5.93 0.14 10.69
CA GLN A 86 6.72 0.14 11.91
C GLN A 86 6.59 -1.22 12.62
N LEU A 87 7.73 -1.84 12.85
CA LEU A 87 7.85 -3.19 13.39
C LEU A 87 8.54 -3.20 14.76
N ILE A 88 8.10 -4.09 15.64
CA ILE A 88 8.81 -4.48 16.86
C ILE A 88 9.06 -5.99 16.81
N GLY A 89 10.32 -6.40 16.94
CA GLY A 89 10.65 -7.82 17.01
C GLY A 89 12.16 -8.09 16.99
N THR A 90 12.51 -9.35 17.15
CA THR A 90 13.89 -9.87 17.11
C THR A 90 14.43 -10.08 15.70
N GLY A 91 13.69 -9.64 14.67
CA GLY A 91 14.05 -9.86 13.27
C GLY A 91 15.24 -9.01 12.83
N SER A 92 16.02 -9.54 11.89
CA SER A 92 17.21 -8.89 11.31
C SER A 92 16.90 -8.09 10.03
N MET A 93 15.63 -7.79 9.78
CA MET A 93 15.17 -7.12 8.56
C MET A 93 15.21 -5.62 8.78
N THR A 94 16.16 -4.95 8.15
CA THR A 94 16.41 -3.51 8.35
C THR A 94 15.52 -2.64 7.46
N MET A 95 15.13 -3.15 6.28
CA MET A 95 14.26 -2.47 5.32
C MET A 95 13.66 -3.54 4.39
N CYS A 96 12.46 -3.28 3.87
CA CYS A 96 11.96 -3.91 2.65
C CYS A 96 11.49 -2.79 1.74
N ALA A 97 11.85 -2.85 0.47
CA ALA A 97 11.32 -1.98 -0.55
C ALA A 97 10.71 -2.84 -1.64
N ASP A 98 9.48 -2.50 -2.02
CA ASP A 98 8.88 -2.94 -3.26
C ASP A 98 8.51 -1.68 -4.03
N LEU A 99 9.33 -1.36 -5.03
CA LEU A 99 9.05 -0.22 -5.90
C LEU A 99 8.17 -0.72 -7.04
N PRO A 100 7.18 0.07 -7.51
CA PRO A 100 6.21 -0.30 -8.57
C PRO A 100 6.85 -0.62 -9.93
N TRP A 101 8.17 -0.66 -9.99
CA TRP A 101 9.01 -1.07 -11.09
C TRP A 101 9.23 -2.60 -11.04
N GLY A 102 8.56 -3.30 -10.11
CA GLY A 102 8.50 -4.75 -9.91
C GLY A 102 7.86 -5.53 -11.05
N ILE A 103 7.83 -5.00 -12.26
CA ILE A 103 7.31 -5.72 -13.42
C ILE A 103 8.44 -6.41 -14.15
N VAL A 104 8.90 -7.52 -13.58
CA VAL A 104 9.82 -8.43 -14.27
C VAL A 104 9.17 -8.85 -15.60
N GLY A 105 9.77 -8.44 -16.71
CA GLY A 105 9.33 -8.82 -18.05
C GLY A 105 8.38 -7.86 -18.76
N GLN A 106 8.05 -6.69 -18.19
CA GLN A 106 7.44 -5.62 -18.99
C GLN A 106 8.47 -4.81 -19.77
N SER A 107 8.01 -4.19 -20.86
CA SER A 107 8.84 -3.30 -21.66
C SER A 107 9.14 -2.02 -20.89
N PRO A 108 10.41 -1.57 -20.81
CA PRO A 108 10.78 -0.32 -20.17
C PRO A 108 9.99 0.88 -20.76
N PRO A 109 9.66 1.91 -19.96
CA PRO A 109 9.00 3.10 -20.47
C PRO A 109 9.90 3.85 -21.46
N ALA A 110 9.31 4.68 -22.33
CA ALA A 110 10.04 5.44 -23.35
C ALA A 110 11.18 6.31 -22.76
N ALA A 111 11.03 6.79 -21.53
CA ALA A 111 12.05 7.53 -20.79
C ALA A 111 13.35 6.75 -20.59
N CYS A 112 13.28 5.41 -20.55
CA CYS A 112 14.44 4.54 -20.42
C CYS A 112 15.22 4.33 -21.71
N TYR A 113 14.74 4.86 -22.83
CA TYR A 113 15.45 4.81 -24.10
C TYR A 113 16.12 6.15 -24.40
N ASN A 114 17.39 6.08 -24.79
CA ASN A 114 18.09 7.23 -25.33
C ASN A 114 17.46 7.61 -26.68
N ARG A 115 16.82 8.78 -26.74
CA ARG A 115 16.09 9.26 -27.93
C ARG A 115 16.96 9.37 -29.20
N LYS A 116 18.28 9.47 -29.07
CA LYS A 116 19.20 9.55 -30.22
C LYS A 116 19.63 8.19 -30.73
N THR A 117 19.79 7.21 -29.84
CA THR A 117 20.36 5.89 -30.19
C THR A 117 19.34 4.77 -30.18
N GLY A 118 18.15 4.99 -29.62
CA GLY A 118 17.13 3.97 -29.40
C GLY A 118 17.54 2.90 -28.40
N LYS A 119 18.71 3.03 -27.76
CA LYS A 119 19.21 2.06 -26.78
C LYS A 119 18.73 2.40 -25.38
N LEU A 120 18.54 1.37 -24.57
CA LEU A 120 18.24 1.50 -23.16
C LEU A 120 19.40 2.22 -22.43
N TRP A 121 19.07 3.09 -21.48
CA TRP A 121 20.08 3.66 -20.59
C TRP A 121 20.70 2.55 -19.73
N PRO A 122 22.04 2.48 -19.61
CA PRO A 122 22.73 1.45 -18.83
C PRO A 122 22.73 1.83 -17.33
N VAL A 123 21.55 2.14 -16.79
CA VAL A 123 21.36 2.52 -15.39
C VAL A 123 20.43 1.50 -14.73
N PRO A 124 20.66 1.13 -13.45
CA PRO A 124 19.87 0.11 -12.77
C PRO A 124 18.38 0.41 -12.75
N GLN A 125 17.96 1.67 -12.83
CA GLN A 125 16.56 2.09 -12.94
C GLN A 125 15.92 1.57 -14.24
N CYS A 126 16.66 1.49 -15.34
CA CYS A 126 16.11 1.07 -16.62
C CYS A 126 16.25 -0.42 -16.92
N ASP A 127 16.84 -1.21 -16.01
CA ASP A 127 16.88 -2.67 -16.15
C ASP A 127 15.62 -3.32 -15.55
N PHE A 128 14.63 -3.60 -16.40
CA PHE A 128 13.35 -4.23 -16.03
C PHE A 128 13.42 -5.76 -15.98
N SER A 129 14.62 -6.35 -16.13
CA SER A 129 14.84 -7.77 -15.86
C SER A 129 15.10 -8.06 -14.38
N LEU A 130 15.43 -7.03 -13.60
CA LEU A 130 15.75 -7.15 -12.18
C LEU A 130 14.49 -7.16 -11.32
N GLN A 131 14.42 -8.11 -10.39
CA GLN A 131 13.46 -8.05 -9.28
C GLN A 131 13.79 -6.85 -8.39
N ARG A 132 12.78 -6.00 -8.13
CA ARG A 132 12.91 -4.77 -7.31
C ARG A 132 12.17 -4.86 -5.97
N ASN A 133 11.57 -6.01 -5.69
CA ASN A 133 11.14 -6.43 -4.38
C ASN A 133 12.39 -6.92 -3.62
N PHE A 134 13.00 -6.06 -2.81
CA PHE A 134 14.21 -6.40 -2.05
C PHE A 134 14.04 -6.14 -0.55
N CYS A 135 14.30 -7.20 0.23
CA CYS A 135 14.34 -7.16 1.69
C CYS A 135 15.76 -7.53 2.16
N PRO A 136 16.68 -6.55 2.33
CA PRO A 136 18.01 -6.82 2.87
C PRO A 136 17.93 -7.48 4.24
N THR A 137 18.76 -8.49 4.44
CA THR A 137 19.02 -9.07 5.76
C THR A 137 20.47 -8.80 6.17
N SER A 138 20.79 -8.97 7.45
CA SER A 138 22.18 -8.93 7.93
C SER A 138 23.11 -9.92 7.21
N GLN A 139 22.57 -11.02 6.69
CA GLN A 139 23.30 -12.04 5.94
C GLN A 139 23.39 -11.72 4.44
N PHE A 140 22.44 -10.95 3.90
CA PHE A 140 22.35 -10.60 2.47
C PHE A 140 22.05 -9.11 2.29
N PRO A 141 23.01 -8.22 2.61
CA PRO A 141 22.77 -6.77 2.65
C PRO A 141 22.58 -6.13 1.27
N GLN A 142 23.02 -6.78 0.19
CA GLN A 142 22.99 -6.22 -1.17
C GLN A 142 21.99 -6.89 -2.13
N GLY A 143 21.26 -7.91 -1.68
CA GLY A 143 20.31 -8.62 -2.54
C GLY A 143 21.05 -9.37 -3.64
N THR A 144 21.30 -10.66 -3.41
CA THR A 144 21.89 -11.49 -4.45
C THR A 144 20.88 -11.64 -5.59
N GLY A 145 21.22 -11.11 -6.77
CA GLY A 145 20.43 -11.32 -7.98
C GLY A 145 20.18 -12.83 -8.19
N GLY A 146 18.94 -13.19 -8.49
CA GLY A 146 18.52 -14.60 -8.65
C GLY A 146 18.00 -15.27 -7.36
N ALA A 147 17.83 -14.53 -6.26
CA ALA A 147 17.12 -15.06 -5.09
C ALA A 147 15.70 -15.49 -5.48
N ALA A 148 15.28 -16.68 -5.03
CA ALA A 148 13.91 -17.12 -5.22
C ALA A 148 12.97 -16.21 -4.42
N PRO A 149 11.84 -15.77 -5.00
CA PRO A 149 10.86 -14.99 -4.28
C PRO A 149 10.29 -15.84 -3.13
N VAL A 150 10.17 -15.23 -1.94
CA VAL A 150 9.64 -15.90 -0.73
C VAL A 150 8.15 -16.22 -0.88
N VAL A 151 7.44 -15.38 -1.64
CA VAL A 151 6.02 -15.54 -1.98
C VAL A 151 5.83 -15.24 -3.47
N ASN A 152 4.87 -15.90 -4.12
CA ASN A 152 4.52 -15.62 -5.52
C ASN A 152 3.96 -14.20 -5.66
N HIS A 153 4.09 -13.61 -6.85
CA HIS A 153 3.45 -12.34 -7.19
C HIS A 153 1.93 -12.42 -6.99
N GLU A 154 1.31 -11.36 -6.46
CA GLU A 154 -0.12 -11.33 -6.11
C GLU A 154 -1.01 -11.51 -7.34
N ALA A 155 -0.67 -10.90 -8.48
CA ALA A 155 -1.34 -11.12 -9.77
C ALA A 155 -1.42 -12.60 -10.22
N ASN A 156 -0.54 -13.47 -9.73
CA ASN A 156 -0.51 -14.89 -10.05
C ASN A 156 -1.11 -15.78 -8.94
N THR A 157 -1.68 -15.16 -7.90
CA THR A 157 -2.16 -15.85 -6.70
C THR A 157 -3.64 -15.57 -6.49
N ASN A 158 -4.45 -16.62 -6.41
CA ASN A 158 -5.84 -16.51 -5.94
C ASN A 158 -5.86 -16.70 -4.42
N PHE A 159 -6.51 -15.79 -3.70
CA PHE A 159 -6.71 -15.89 -2.25
C PHE A 159 -8.16 -15.59 -1.86
N GLU A 160 -8.60 -16.19 -0.76
CA GLU A 160 -9.91 -15.91 -0.14
C GLU A 160 -9.92 -14.48 0.41
N ALA A 161 -10.88 -13.67 -0.01
CA ALA A 161 -11.01 -12.28 0.44
C ALA A 161 -11.34 -12.19 1.93
N TYR A 162 -10.86 -11.13 2.58
CA TYR A 162 -11.18 -10.88 3.98
C TYR A 162 -12.67 -10.57 4.13
N THR A 163 -13.33 -11.28 5.05
CA THR A 163 -14.70 -10.98 5.47
C THR A 163 -14.64 -10.40 6.88
N PRO A 164 -15.05 -9.13 7.10
CA PRO A 164 -15.14 -8.56 8.43
C PRO A 164 -16.05 -9.40 9.33
N PRO A 165 -15.72 -9.56 10.62
CA PRO A 165 -16.65 -10.13 11.59
C PRO A 165 -18.00 -9.40 11.54
N ALA A 166 -19.08 -10.13 11.79
CA ALA A 166 -20.40 -9.53 11.92
C ALA A 166 -20.36 -8.43 13.00
N ASP A 167 -20.90 -7.28 12.64
CA ASP A 167 -20.85 -6.08 13.46
C ASP A 167 -21.69 -6.26 14.73
N THR A 168 -21.03 -6.47 15.86
CA THR A 168 -21.70 -6.83 17.13
C THR A 168 -21.94 -5.63 18.05
N GLY A 169 -21.69 -4.40 17.59
CA GLY A 169 -21.62 -3.24 18.49
C GLY A 169 -22.08 -1.88 17.98
N CYS A 170 -22.49 -1.73 16.73
CA CYS A 170 -23.01 -0.45 16.26
C CYS A 170 -24.42 -0.19 16.74
N GLN A 171 -24.55 0.80 17.61
CA GLN A 171 -25.86 1.28 18.05
C GLN A 171 -26.40 2.29 17.04
N GLY A 172 -27.72 2.28 16.85
CA GLY A 172 -28.42 3.18 15.93
C GLY A 172 -28.37 4.66 16.35
N PRO A 173 -29.01 5.55 15.57
CA PRO A 173 -29.03 6.98 15.83
C PRO A 173 -29.49 7.29 17.26
N GLY A 174 -28.73 8.12 17.99
CA GLY A 174 -29.06 8.54 19.36
C GLY A 174 -28.30 7.83 20.49
N SER A 175 -27.44 6.85 20.17
CA SER A 175 -26.49 6.29 21.14
C SER A 175 -25.09 6.89 21.00
N SER A 176 -24.49 7.30 22.13
CA SER A 176 -23.07 7.65 22.19
C SER A 176 -22.21 6.39 22.29
N THR A 177 -21.76 5.88 21.14
CA THR A 177 -20.74 4.83 21.10
C THR A 177 -19.35 5.48 21.09
N PRO A 178 -18.39 5.06 21.92
CA PRO A 178 -17.01 5.54 21.81
C PRO A 178 -16.49 5.32 20.39
N ALA A 179 -15.81 6.32 19.82
CA ALA A 179 -15.19 6.22 18.51
C ALA A 179 -14.03 5.22 18.59
N VAL A 180 -14.33 3.93 18.40
CA VAL A 180 -13.33 2.87 18.27
C VAL A 180 -13.14 2.61 16.78
N PRO A 181 -11.95 2.88 16.22
CA PRO A 181 -11.66 2.61 14.81
C PRO A 181 -12.02 1.17 14.43
N GLY A 182 -12.67 0.99 13.27
CA GLY A 182 -13.04 -0.32 12.73
C GLY A 182 -14.26 -0.99 13.36
N LYS A 183 -14.91 -0.38 14.37
CA LYS A 183 -16.11 -0.97 14.99
C LYS A 183 -17.42 -0.67 14.29
N CYS A 184 -17.50 0.37 13.44
CA CYS A 184 -18.70 0.66 12.67
C CYS A 184 -18.35 1.00 11.22
N PRO A 185 -19.01 0.38 10.22
CA PRO A 185 -18.91 0.84 8.85
C PRO A 185 -19.46 2.27 8.79
N ALA A 186 -18.84 3.11 7.97
CA ALA A 186 -19.43 4.38 7.58
C ALA A 186 -20.76 4.07 6.88
N GLY A 187 -21.85 4.04 7.63
CA GLY A 187 -23.18 3.89 7.09
C GLY A 187 -23.36 4.92 5.99
N GLY A 188 -23.90 4.48 4.84
CA GLY A 188 -24.27 5.35 3.75
C GLY A 188 -25.29 6.39 4.22
N ALA A 189 -24.81 7.45 4.86
CA ALA A 189 -25.59 8.61 5.18
C ALA A 189 -25.66 9.41 3.89
N SER A 190 -26.83 9.33 3.25
CA SER A 190 -27.27 10.36 2.31
C SER A 190 -26.95 11.72 2.91
N LEU A 191 -26.05 12.47 2.28
CA LEU A 191 -25.78 13.87 2.58
C LEU A 191 -27.07 14.65 2.38
N GLY A 192 -27.81 14.81 3.47
CA GLY A 192 -29.07 15.51 3.51
C GLY A 192 -29.27 16.04 4.90
N GLN A 193 -28.51 17.09 5.26
CA GLN A 193 -28.96 18.13 6.19
C GLN A 193 -27.98 19.30 6.13
N GLY A 194 -28.45 20.38 5.51
CA GLY A 194 -27.77 21.67 5.52
C GLY A 194 -27.68 22.20 6.95
N LEU A 195 -26.49 22.69 7.30
CA LEU A 195 -26.32 23.52 8.48
C LEU A 195 -26.63 24.96 8.08
N GLY A 196 -27.90 25.34 8.26
CA GLY A 196 -28.29 26.73 8.31
C GLY A 196 -27.62 27.39 9.52
N LEU A 197 -26.79 28.38 9.26
CA LEU A 197 -26.29 29.28 10.29
C LEU A 197 -27.27 30.45 10.42
N GLY A 198 -27.78 30.63 11.64
CA GLY A 198 -28.36 31.87 12.11
C GLY A 198 -28.85 31.73 13.55
N PRO A 199 -29.00 32.84 14.29
CA PRO A 199 -28.50 34.20 14.05
C PRO A 199 -27.09 34.47 14.61
#